data_AF-A0AAV7K2C1-F1
#
_entry.id   AF-A0AAV7K2C1-F1
#
_cell.length_a   1.000
_cell.length_b   1.000
_cell.length_c   1.000
_cell.angle_alpha   90.00
_cell.angle_beta   90.00
_cell.angle_gamma   90.00
#
_symmetry.space_group_name_H-M   'P 1'
#
loop_
_entity.id
_entity.type
_entity.pdbx_description
1 polymer ?
#
loop_
_entity_poly.entity_id
_entity_poly.type
_entity_poly.pdbx_seq_one_letter_code
_entity_poly.pdbx_strand_id
1 'polypeptide(L)'
;MTHKTLQSMRTDECFGLFWGYLECRRSSVDVSSPTLPRRKKVPRRFEKGDCAPEYPTTVQDNYRRIYLEAIELIVTTITNRFQQKGFKMMQKLETVLTSVQQPQLSEGIKDVVEFYCPDFNHPDCLLTQLNILHTSTDNPMTDLESIVTHLKSLGIAERVFFSEVIKAVKIILVMPATNAVSERSFSALRRLKTWLRTTTTQSRLNWCMLLHVHKEKTDALQMISVGNEFISRNDSRVQLFGKF
;
A
#
# COMPACT_ATOMS: atom_id res chain seq x y z
N MET A 1 10.26 0.22 -18.09
CA MET A 1 11.10 1.37 -17.66
C MET A 1 11.52 1.11 -16.21
N THR A 2 12.81 0.95 -15.93
CA THR A 2 13.32 0.56 -14.61
C THR A 2 13.66 1.79 -13.77
N HIS A 3 13.69 1.66 -12.44
CA HIS A 3 14.03 2.77 -11.52
C HIS A 3 15.36 3.46 -11.90
N LYS A 4 16.37 2.68 -12.32
CA LYS A 4 17.65 3.18 -12.83
C LYS A 4 17.51 4.05 -14.09
N THR A 5 16.62 3.69 -15.01
CA THR A 5 16.39 4.50 -16.23
C THR A 5 15.75 5.85 -15.93
N LEU A 6 14.88 5.92 -14.92
CA LEU A 6 14.30 7.21 -14.48
C LEU A 6 15.34 8.08 -13.78
N GLN A 7 16.25 7.47 -13.03
CA GLN A 7 17.37 8.19 -12.42
C GLN A 7 18.34 8.75 -13.47
N SER A 8 18.63 8.00 -14.54
CA SER A 8 19.49 8.49 -15.61
C SER A 8 18.86 9.63 -16.43
N MET A 9 17.53 9.78 -16.41
CA MET A 9 16.83 10.89 -17.08
C MET A 9 16.92 12.22 -16.32
N ARG A 10 17.50 12.23 -15.11
CA ARG A 10 17.72 13.41 -14.26
C ARG A 10 18.97 14.20 -14.70
N THR A 11 19.21 14.34 -15.99
CA THR A 11 20.33 15.10 -16.54
C THR A 11 19.83 16.18 -17.48
N ASP A 12 20.60 17.25 -17.59
CA ASP A 12 20.30 18.38 -18.48
C ASP A 12 20.34 17.98 -19.95
N GLU A 13 21.17 17.00 -20.29
CA GLU A 13 21.23 16.40 -21.62
C GLU A 13 19.92 15.71 -21.99
N CYS A 14 19.36 14.89 -21.08
CA CYS A 14 18.07 14.25 -21.30
C CYS A 14 16.93 15.26 -21.41
N PHE A 15 16.97 16.33 -20.60
CA PHE A 15 16.02 17.43 -20.74
C PHE A 15 16.16 18.13 -22.10
N GLY A 16 17.38 18.38 -22.58
CA GLY A 16 17.63 18.96 -23.89
C GLY A 16 17.06 18.13 -25.03
N LEU A 17 17.24 16.80 -24.98
CA LEU A 17 16.64 15.87 -25.95
C LEU A 17 15.11 15.89 -25.88
N PHE A 18 14.53 15.88 -24.68
CA PHE A 18 13.09 15.97 -24.46
C PHE A 18 12.52 17.29 -24.99
N TRP A 19 13.21 18.40 -24.75
CA TRP A 19 12.82 19.73 -25.21
C TRP A 19 12.88 19.84 -26.73
N GLY A 20 13.96 19.37 -27.36
CA GLY A 20 14.08 19.35 -28.83
C GLY A 20 13.00 18.49 -29.50
N TYR A 21 12.65 17.34 -28.91
CA TYR A 21 11.52 16.54 -29.37
C TYR A 21 10.19 17.30 -29.27
N LEU A 22 9.95 18.00 -28.16
CA LEU A 22 8.74 18.80 -27.98
C LEU A 22 8.65 19.95 -28.98
N GLU A 23 9.74 20.64 -29.27
CA GLU A 23 9.77 21.72 -30.27
C GLU A 23 9.45 21.19 -31.67
N CYS A 24 10.04 20.05 -32.06
CA CYS A 24 9.74 19.38 -33.32
C CYS A 24 8.24 19.00 -33.42
N ARG A 25 7.70 18.39 -32.36
CA ARG A 25 6.29 17.98 -32.31
C ARG A 25 5.34 19.17 -32.26
N ARG A 26 5.74 20.27 -31.62
CA ARG A 26 4.96 21.51 -31.60
C ARG A 26 4.81 22.08 -33.00
N SER A 27 5.90 22.12 -33.78
CA SER A 27 5.86 22.58 -35.18
C SER A 27 4.93 21.74 -36.05
N SER A 28 4.73 20.45 -35.72
CA SER A 28 3.77 19.59 -36.42
C SER A 28 2.30 19.77 -36.03
N VAL A 29 2.00 20.40 -34.88
CA VAL A 29 0.62 20.50 -34.33
C VAL A 29 0.10 21.96 -34.30
N ASP A 30 0.90 22.92 -34.79
CA ASP A 30 0.57 24.36 -34.86
C ASP A 30 0.08 24.96 -33.52
N VAL A 31 0.82 24.68 -32.45
CA VAL A 31 0.53 25.20 -31.10
C VAL A 31 1.40 26.42 -30.80
N SER A 32 0.81 27.44 -30.16
CA SER A 32 1.48 28.68 -29.74
C SER A 32 2.66 28.44 -28.79
N SER A 33 3.63 29.35 -28.80
CA SER A 33 4.80 29.28 -27.91
C SER A 33 4.41 29.33 -26.42
N PRO A 34 5.05 28.53 -25.57
CA PRO A 34 4.85 28.61 -24.13
C PRO A 34 5.29 29.98 -23.58
N THR A 35 4.50 30.54 -22.68
CA THR A 35 4.76 31.83 -22.01
C THR A 35 5.13 31.62 -20.55
N LEU A 36 5.99 32.48 -20.01
CA LEU A 36 6.33 32.45 -18.59
C LEU A 36 5.09 32.73 -17.72
N PRO A 37 4.91 31.99 -16.60
CA PRO A 37 3.83 32.26 -15.67
C PRO A 37 3.99 33.64 -15.04
N ARG A 38 2.87 34.31 -14.78
CA ARG A 38 2.85 35.62 -14.11
C ARG A 38 3.56 35.52 -12.76
N ARG A 39 4.52 36.41 -12.52
CA ARG A 39 5.22 36.52 -11.23
C ARG A 39 4.22 36.82 -10.13
N LYS A 40 4.15 35.95 -9.12
CA LYS A 40 3.34 36.15 -7.92
C LYS A 40 4.27 36.29 -6.73
N LYS A 41 4.07 37.33 -5.93
CA LYS A 41 4.76 37.49 -4.65
C LYS A 41 4.23 36.44 -3.68
N VAL A 42 5.14 35.70 -3.03
CA VAL A 42 4.77 34.72 -2.02
C VAL A 42 4.20 35.46 -0.80
N PRO A 43 3.09 35.01 -0.19
CA PRO A 43 2.58 35.63 1.03
C PRO A 43 3.63 35.57 2.16
N ARG A 44 3.83 36.68 2.89
CA ARG A 44 4.86 36.82 3.96
C ARG A 44 4.91 35.66 4.96
N ARG A 45 3.77 35.04 5.27
CA ARG A 45 3.68 33.88 6.17
C ARG A 45 4.47 32.63 5.70
N PHE A 46 4.83 32.57 4.43
CA PHE A 46 5.58 31.45 3.83
C PHE A 46 7.00 31.85 3.41
N GLU A 47 7.38 33.13 3.52
CA GLU A 47 8.76 33.57 3.30
C GLU A 47 9.60 33.16 4.52
N LYS A 48 10.52 32.21 4.33
CA LYS A 48 11.56 31.87 5.32
C LYS A 48 12.88 32.48 4.85
N GLY A 49 13.38 33.47 5.59
CA GLY A 49 14.63 34.19 5.30
C GLY A 49 14.43 35.47 4.47
N ASP A 50 15.49 36.30 4.41
CA ASP A 50 15.50 37.63 3.75
C ASP A 50 15.99 37.59 2.29
N CYS A 51 16.13 36.40 1.70
CA CYS A 51 16.59 36.27 0.32
C CYS A 51 15.51 36.72 -0.68
N ALA A 52 15.94 37.40 -1.74
CA ALA A 52 15.05 37.79 -2.83
C ALA A 52 14.50 36.54 -3.56
N PRO A 53 13.22 36.55 -4.00
CA PRO A 53 12.64 35.41 -4.71
C PRO A 53 13.30 35.22 -6.08
N GLU A 54 13.84 34.02 -6.33
CA GLU A 54 14.33 33.62 -7.65
C GLU A 54 13.17 33.27 -8.58
N TYR A 55 13.18 33.86 -9.78
CA TYR A 55 12.24 33.56 -10.84
C TYR A 55 13.00 33.01 -12.05
N PRO A 56 12.46 32.01 -12.77
CA PRO A 56 13.06 31.54 -14.01
C PRO A 56 13.13 32.69 -15.02
N THR A 57 14.31 32.85 -15.62
CA THR A 57 14.62 33.90 -16.60
C THR A 57 14.12 33.52 -17.99
N THR A 58 14.20 32.23 -18.35
CA THR A 58 13.70 31.71 -19.63
C THR A 58 12.54 30.73 -19.47
N VAL A 59 11.74 30.60 -20.53
CA VAL A 59 10.65 29.61 -20.61
C VAL A 59 11.22 28.20 -20.45
N GLN A 60 12.34 27.93 -21.11
CA GLN A 60 13.04 26.65 -21.04
C GLN A 60 13.46 26.31 -19.59
N ASP A 61 13.98 27.27 -18.83
CA ASP A 61 14.35 27.06 -17.42
C ASP A 61 13.15 26.72 -16.53
N ASN A 62 12.00 27.36 -16.78
CA ASN A 62 10.78 27.04 -16.03
C ASN A 62 10.32 25.60 -16.29
N TYR A 63 10.35 25.15 -17.54
CA TYR A 63 9.98 23.77 -17.88
C TYR A 63 11.06 22.76 -17.48
N ARG A 64 12.33 23.15 -17.47
CA ARG A 64 13.43 22.35 -16.91
C ARG A 64 13.16 22.03 -15.45
N ARG A 65 12.78 23.04 -14.66
CA ARG A 65 12.41 22.84 -13.25
C ARG A 65 11.25 21.85 -13.11
N ILE A 66 10.17 22.04 -13.88
CA ILE A 66 8.99 21.15 -13.83
C ILE A 66 9.35 19.72 -14.24
N TYR A 67 10.18 19.54 -15.26
CA TYR A 67 10.65 18.24 -15.72
C TYR A 67 11.43 17.50 -14.62
N LEU A 68 12.40 18.19 -14.00
CA LEU A 68 13.18 17.62 -12.91
C LEU A 68 12.32 17.31 -11.68
N GLU A 69 11.43 18.23 -11.28
CA GLU A 69 10.48 18.01 -10.19
C GLU A 69 9.58 16.79 -10.45
N ALA A 70 9.07 16.64 -11.67
CA ALA A 70 8.23 15.51 -12.04
C ALA A 70 9.01 14.18 -11.95
N ILE A 71 10.23 14.13 -12.47
CA ILE A 71 11.08 12.93 -12.38
C ILE A 71 11.44 12.63 -10.93
N GLU A 72 11.83 13.62 -10.15
CA GLU A 72 12.13 13.44 -8.73
C GLU A 72 10.92 12.91 -7.98
N LEU A 73 9.73 13.44 -8.24
CA LEU A 73 8.49 12.97 -7.62
C LEU A 73 8.22 11.50 -8.00
N ILE A 74 8.37 11.12 -9.27
CA ILE A 74 8.18 9.74 -9.71
C ILE A 74 9.21 8.80 -9.05
N VAL A 75 10.49 9.17 -9.06
CA VAL A 75 11.56 8.37 -8.45
C VAL A 75 11.31 8.23 -6.94
N THR A 76 10.98 9.32 -6.26
CA THR A 76 10.71 9.34 -4.82
C THR A 76 9.49 8.53 -4.45
N THR A 77 8.41 8.61 -5.23
CA THR A 77 7.19 7.83 -4.98
C THR A 77 7.44 6.33 -5.17
N ILE A 78 8.21 5.93 -6.19
CA ILE A 78 8.63 4.54 -6.39
C ILE A 78 9.49 4.07 -5.21
N THR A 79 10.52 4.85 -4.85
CA THR A 79 11.41 4.53 -3.74
C THR A 79 10.64 4.41 -2.42
N ASN A 80 9.77 5.37 -2.11
CA ASN A 80 8.95 5.36 -0.90
C ASN A 80 7.96 4.19 -0.89
N ARG A 81 7.46 3.73 -2.05
CA ARG A 81 6.58 2.57 -2.15
C ARG A 81 7.28 1.26 -1.78
N PHE A 82 8.51 1.05 -2.26
CA PHE A 82 9.26 -0.19 -2.02
C PHE A 82 10.12 -0.17 -0.74
N GLN A 83 10.35 1.00 -0.14
CA GLN A 83 11.09 1.11 1.13
C GLN A 83 10.21 1.02 2.39
N GLN A 84 8.89 0.82 2.22
CA GLN A 84 7.96 0.72 3.35
C GLN A 84 8.34 -0.43 4.28
N LYS A 85 8.15 -0.23 5.59
CA LYS A 85 8.43 -1.26 6.61
C LYS A 85 7.69 -2.57 6.31
N GLY A 86 6.43 -2.51 5.89
CA GLY A 86 5.63 -3.69 5.56
C GLY A 86 6.18 -4.47 4.34
N PHE A 87 6.64 -3.76 3.31
CA PHE A 87 7.26 -4.41 2.14
C PHE A 87 8.58 -5.09 2.50
N LYS A 88 9.44 -4.41 3.28
CA LYS A 88 10.67 -5.02 3.80
C LYS A 88 10.40 -6.24 4.67
N MET A 89 9.35 -6.20 5.49
CA MET A 89 8.96 -7.34 6.33
C MET A 89 8.49 -8.54 5.51
N MET A 90 7.76 -8.29 4.43
CA MET A 90 7.39 -9.34 3.49
C MET A 90 8.59 -9.93 2.76
N GLN A 91 9.54 -9.09 2.32
CA GLN A 91 10.79 -9.59 1.75
C GLN A 91 11.54 -10.47 2.77
N LYS A 92 11.56 -10.09 4.05
CA LYS A 92 12.10 -10.94 5.13
C LYS A 92 11.33 -12.26 5.25
N LEU A 93 10.00 -12.23 5.25
CA LEU A 93 9.15 -13.42 5.31
C LEU A 93 9.40 -14.38 4.13
N GLU A 94 9.48 -13.85 2.91
CA GLU A 94 9.80 -14.62 1.71
C GLU A 94 11.22 -15.20 1.78
N THR A 95 12.19 -14.41 2.25
CA THR A 95 13.57 -14.87 2.48
C THR A 95 13.58 -16.01 3.50
N VAL A 96 12.84 -15.90 4.60
CA VAL A 96 12.73 -16.97 5.62
C VAL A 96 12.15 -18.26 5.03
N LEU A 97 11.17 -18.17 4.12
CA LEU A 97 10.59 -19.34 3.47
C LEU A 97 11.51 -19.97 2.41
N THR A 98 12.30 -19.17 1.70
CA THR A 98 13.12 -19.63 0.57
C THR A 98 14.55 -19.99 0.97
N SER A 99 15.06 -19.45 2.08
CA SER A 99 16.42 -19.69 2.60
C SER A 99 16.48 -20.76 3.69
N VAL A 100 15.66 -21.81 3.56
CA VAL A 100 15.54 -22.91 4.54
C VAL A 100 16.91 -23.56 4.85
N GLN A 101 17.88 -23.48 3.93
CA GLN A 101 19.23 -24.06 4.11
C GLN A 101 20.22 -23.20 4.92
N GLN A 102 19.89 -21.96 5.33
CA GLN A 102 20.89 -21.07 5.94
C GLN A 102 20.77 -20.92 7.48
N PRO A 103 21.90 -20.90 8.22
CA PRO A 103 21.91 -20.76 9.68
C PRO A 103 21.55 -19.36 10.18
N GLN A 104 21.55 -18.34 9.31
CA GLN A 104 21.28 -16.93 9.64
C GLN A 104 19.76 -16.62 9.73
N LEU A 105 18.92 -17.64 9.54
CA LEU A 105 17.45 -17.57 9.52
C LEU A 105 16.82 -17.15 10.85
N SER A 106 17.50 -17.42 11.96
CA SER A 106 16.96 -17.29 13.31
C SER A 106 16.64 -15.84 13.71
N GLU A 107 17.42 -14.86 13.23
CA GLU A 107 17.14 -13.44 13.46
C GLU A 107 15.94 -12.96 12.64
N GLY A 108 15.85 -13.36 11.37
CA GLY A 108 14.72 -13.02 10.49
C GLY A 108 13.39 -13.61 10.96
N ILE A 109 13.40 -14.81 11.53
CA ILE A 109 12.20 -15.47 12.08
C ILE A 109 11.63 -14.69 13.26
N LYS A 110 12.48 -14.21 14.18
CA LYS A 110 12.03 -13.46 15.35
C LYS A 110 11.33 -12.17 14.94
N ASP A 111 11.94 -11.41 14.04
CA ASP A 111 11.36 -10.18 13.50
C ASP A 111 9.99 -10.41 12.85
N VAL A 112 9.86 -11.50 12.08
CA VAL A 112 8.63 -11.88 11.39
C VAL A 112 7.53 -12.25 12.39
N VAL A 113 7.86 -13.10 13.36
CA VAL A 113 6.89 -13.58 14.37
C VAL A 113 6.47 -12.45 15.31
N GLU A 114 7.37 -11.52 15.64
CA GLU A 114 7.01 -10.32 16.39
C GLU A 114 6.05 -9.41 15.60
N PHE A 115 6.32 -9.20 14.31
CA PHE A 115 5.47 -8.34 13.47
C PHE A 115 4.08 -8.96 13.21
N TYR A 116 4.01 -10.28 13.01
CA TYR A 116 2.78 -11.04 12.80
C TYR A 116 2.37 -11.83 14.05
N CYS A 117 2.63 -11.29 15.24
CA CYS A 117 2.34 -11.93 16.53
C CYS A 117 0.94 -12.56 16.66
N PRO A 118 -0.17 -11.97 16.17
CA PRO A 118 -1.48 -12.63 16.29
C PRO A 118 -1.66 -13.86 15.39
N ASP A 119 -0.85 -13.99 14.34
CA ASP A 119 -0.96 -15.08 13.38
C ASP A 119 -0.07 -16.29 13.77
N PHE A 120 1.11 -16.03 14.32
CA PHE A 120 2.09 -17.07 14.67
C PHE A 120 2.06 -17.45 16.14
N ASN A 121 2.34 -18.72 16.44
CA ASN A 121 2.35 -19.22 17.81
C ASN A 121 3.66 -18.90 18.56
N HIS A 122 4.80 -19.31 17.99
CA HIS A 122 6.12 -19.11 18.59
C HIS A 122 7.22 -19.17 17.50
N PRO A 123 8.30 -18.40 17.59
CA PRO A 123 9.39 -18.42 16.61
C PRO A 123 10.00 -19.82 16.42
N ASP A 124 10.16 -20.59 17.50
CA ASP A 124 10.74 -21.93 17.42
C ASP A 124 9.83 -22.93 16.68
N CYS A 125 8.50 -22.73 16.72
CA CYS A 125 7.57 -23.56 15.97
C CYS A 125 7.74 -23.36 14.46
N LEU A 126 7.92 -22.11 14.02
CA LEU A 126 8.19 -21.85 12.61
C LEU A 126 9.56 -22.42 12.19
N LEU A 127 10.60 -22.23 13.01
CA LEU A 127 11.94 -22.76 12.74
C LEU A 127 11.93 -24.30 12.60
N THR A 128 11.30 -24.99 13.55
CA THR A 128 11.21 -26.46 13.54
C THR A 128 10.47 -26.98 12.32
N GLN A 129 9.34 -26.36 11.94
CA GLN A 129 8.61 -26.76 10.73
C GLN A 129 9.40 -26.51 9.45
N LEU A 130 10.16 -25.41 9.37
CA LEU A 130 11.05 -25.16 8.23
C LEU A 130 12.16 -26.20 8.14
N ASN A 131 12.76 -26.59 9.27
CA ASN A 131 13.75 -27.68 9.30
C ASN A 131 13.16 -29.03 8.87
N ILE A 132 11.93 -29.34 9.31
CA ILE A 132 11.23 -30.56 8.88
C ILE A 132 10.97 -30.51 7.38
N LEU A 133 10.52 -29.36 6.86
CA LEU A 133 10.27 -29.17 5.43
C LEU A 133 11.54 -29.43 4.62
N HIS A 134 12.67 -28.91 5.07
CA HIS A 134 13.97 -29.20 4.46
C HIS A 134 14.30 -30.69 4.43
N THR A 135 14.14 -31.39 5.56
CA THR A 135 14.44 -32.83 5.63
C THR A 135 13.47 -33.70 4.85
N SER A 136 12.26 -33.20 4.58
CA SER A 136 11.22 -33.93 3.86
C SER A 136 11.35 -33.85 2.33
N THR A 137 12.25 -33.01 1.82
CA THR A 137 12.41 -32.77 0.38
C THR A 137 13.84 -33.06 -0.06
N ASP A 138 14.01 -33.95 -1.05
CA ASP A 138 15.33 -34.29 -1.62
C ASP A 138 15.96 -33.15 -2.43
N ASN A 139 15.14 -32.22 -2.92
CA ASN A 139 15.58 -31.06 -3.70
C ASN A 139 15.41 -29.76 -2.91
N PRO A 140 16.39 -28.83 -2.95
CA PRO A 140 16.27 -27.55 -2.30
C PRO A 140 15.14 -26.73 -2.94
N MET A 141 14.10 -26.46 -2.16
CA MET A 141 13.01 -25.58 -2.57
C MET A 141 13.47 -24.12 -2.45
N THR A 142 13.88 -23.51 -3.56
CA THR A 142 14.31 -22.10 -3.57
C THR A 142 13.17 -21.13 -3.85
N ASP A 143 12.07 -21.62 -4.42
CA ASP A 143 11.00 -20.77 -4.96
C ASP A 143 9.70 -20.98 -4.18
N LEU A 144 8.97 -19.90 -3.94
CA LEU A 144 7.68 -19.95 -3.22
C LEU A 144 6.65 -20.85 -3.93
N GLU A 145 6.67 -20.88 -5.27
CA GLU A 145 5.78 -21.75 -6.06
C GLU A 145 6.05 -23.23 -5.79
N SER A 146 7.33 -23.60 -5.69
CA SER A 146 7.73 -24.98 -5.36
C SER A 146 7.17 -25.37 -3.99
N ILE A 147 7.37 -24.53 -2.97
CA ILE A 147 6.89 -24.75 -1.59
C ILE A 147 5.37 -24.91 -1.57
N VAL A 148 4.64 -24.02 -2.26
CA VAL A 148 3.18 -24.11 -2.35
C VAL A 148 2.73 -25.41 -3.02
N THR A 149 3.43 -25.85 -4.06
CA THR A 149 3.11 -27.08 -4.80
C THR A 149 3.32 -28.32 -3.92
N HIS A 150 4.42 -28.37 -3.18
CA HIS A 150 4.67 -29.44 -2.21
C HIS A 150 3.64 -29.45 -1.08
N LEU A 151 3.33 -28.31 -0.47
CA LEU A 151 2.29 -28.23 0.56
C LEU A 151 0.90 -28.64 0.03
N LYS A 152 0.64 -28.46 -1.27
CA LYS A 152 -0.58 -28.92 -1.93
C LYS A 152 -0.58 -30.42 -2.22
N SER A 153 0.57 -31.04 -2.49
CA SER A 153 0.64 -32.50 -2.68
C SER A 153 0.45 -33.29 -1.38
N LEU A 154 0.75 -32.68 -0.23
CA LEU A 154 0.55 -33.30 1.08
C LEU A 154 -0.93 -33.50 1.43
N GLY A 155 -1.21 -34.61 2.12
CA GLY A 155 -2.53 -34.94 2.66
C GLY A 155 -2.96 -33.98 3.78
N ILE A 156 -4.25 -34.00 4.14
CA ILE A 156 -4.81 -33.10 5.17
C ILE A 156 -4.10 -33.28 6.52
N ALA A 157 -3.82 -34.53 6.91
CA ALA A 157 -3.11 -34.83 8.16
C ALA A 157 -1.67 -34.33 8.16
N GLU A 158 -0.97 -34.46 7.03
CA GLU A 158 0.42 -34.03 6.87
C GLU A 158 0.54 -32.50 6.92
N ARG A 159 -0.44 -31.78 6.38
CA ARG A 159 -0.48 -30.31 6.41
C ARG A 159 -0.57 -29.73 7.82
N VAL A 160 -1.09 -30.49 8.80
CA VAL A 160 -1.15 -30.03 10.20
C VAL A 160 0.26 -29.82 10.77
N PHE A 161 1.22 -30.66 10.37
CA PHE A 161 2.63 -30.53 10.79
C PHE A 161 3.31 -29.27 10.25
N PHE A 162 2.77 -28.68 9.17
CA PHE A 162 3.30 -27.46 8.54
C PHE A 162 2.38 -26.24 8.75
N SER A 163 1.63 -26.23 9.85
CA SER A 163 0.62 -25.20 10.14
C SER A 163 1.19 -23.76 10.15
N GLU A 164 2.37 -23.52 10.71
CA GLU A 164 3.01 -22.19 10.75
C GLU A 164 3.56 -21.80 9.37
N VAL A 165 4.16 -22.74 8.64
CA VAL A 165 4.62 -22.50 7.26
C VAL A 165 3.43 -22.16 6.35
N ILE A 166 2.31 -22.87 6.49
CA ILE A 166 1.08 -22.59 5.74
C ILE A 166 0.53 -21.19 6.07
N LYS A 167 0.58 -20.76 7.34
CA LYS A 167 0.20 -19.40 7.72
C LYS A 167 1.10 -18.36 7.05
N ALA A 168 2.42 -18.54 7.10
CA ALA A 168 3.39 -17.67 6.43
C ALA A 168 3.11 -17.56 4.92
N VAL A 169 2.90 -18.69 4.25
CA VAL A 169 2.54 -18.74 2.82
C VAL A 169 1.22 -18.00 2.56
N LYS A 170 0.18 -18.21 3.39
CA LYS A 170 -1.10 -17.50 3.27
C LYS A 170 -0.94 -16.00 3.41
N ILE A 171 -0.13 -15.53 4.36
CA ILE A 171 0.14 -14.10 4.56
C ILE A 171 0.74 -13.49 3.29
N ILE A 172 1.70 -14.16 2.66
CA ILE A 172 2.28 -13.69 1.38
C ILE A 172 1.22 -13.67 0.27
N LEU A 173 0.40 -14.73 0.16
CA LEU A 173 -0.59 -14.85 -0.93
C LEU A 173 -1.78 -13.88 -0.80
N VAL A 174 -2.15 -13.49 0.42
CA VAL A 174 -3.28 -12.57 0.68
C VAL A 174 -2.85 -11.11 0.51
N MET A 175 -1.55 -10.86 0.43
CA MET A 175 -1.00 -9.53 0.39
C MET A 175 -1.37 -8.82 -0.93
N PRO A 176 -1.98 -7.62 -0.86
CA PRO A 176 -2.48 -6.96 -2.05
C PRO A 176 -1.33 -6.48 -2.94
N ALA A 177 -1.18 -7.10 -4.11
CA ALA A 177 -0.18 -6.69 -5.11
C ALA A 177 -0.43 -5.26 -5.64
N THR A 178 -1.67 -4.77 -5.55
CA THR A 178 -2.07 -3.46 -6.07
C THR A 178 -2.91 -2.67 -5.07
N ASN A 179 -2.98 -1.36 -5.28
CA ASN A 179 -3.79 -0.45 -4.47
C ASN A 179 -5.30 -0.54 -4.79
N ALA A 180 -5.76 -1.51 -5.59
CA ALA A 180 -7.16 -1.61 -6.01
C ALA A 180 -8.14 -1.71 -4.82
N VAL A 181 -7.71 -2.30 -3.70
CA VAL A 181 -8.50 -2.35 -2.47
C VAL A 181 -8.71 -0.96 -1.87
N SER A 182 -7.66 -0.13 -1.81
CA SER A 182 -7.80 1.23 -1.28
C SER A 182 -8.59 2.13 -2.23
N GLU A 183 -8.47 1.94 -3.55
CA GLU A 183 -9.28 2.66 -4.55
C GLU A 183 -10.78 2.39 -4.39
N ARG A 184 -11.18 1.13 -4.14
CA ARG A 184 -12.59 0.79 -3.82
C ARG A 184 -13.07 1.54 -2.58
N SER A 185 -12.27 1.57 -1.52
CA SER A 185 -12.58 2.31 -0.30
C SER A 185 -12.65 3.83 -0.53
N PHE A 186 -11.76 4.41 -1.34
CA PHE A 186 -11.83 5.84 -1.68
C PHE A 186 -13.02 6.18 -2.57
N SER A 187 -13.40 5.30 -3.49
CA SER A 187 -14.61 5.45 -4.31
C SER A 187 -15.88 5.42 -3.44
N ALA A 188 -15.97 4.46 -2.52
CA ALA A 188 -17.02 4.40 -1.51
C ALA A 188 -17.04 5.65 -0.61
N LEU A 189 -15.87 6.10 -0.16
CA LEU A 189 -15.73 7.29 0.67
C LEU A 189 -16.23 8.53 -0.06
N ARG A 190 -15.93 8.67 -1.36
CA ARG A 190 -16.42 9.78 -2.19
C ARG A 190 -17.95 9.80 -2.31
N ARG A 191 -18.61 8.64 -2.28
CA ARG A 191 -20.08 8.52 -2.27
C ARG A 191 -20.67 8.86 -0.89
N LEU A 192 -20.00 8.45 0.18
CA LEU A 192 -20.49 8.66 1.55
C LEU A 192 -20.25 10.08 2.07
N LYS A 193 -19.09 10.66 1.74
CA LYS A 193 -18.67 12.02 2.14
C LYS A 193 -19.07 13.04 1.08
N THR A 194 -20.35 13.38 1.06
CA THR A 194 -20.89 14.42 0.19
C THR A 194 -20.78 15.81 0.81
N TRP A 195 -20.93 16.86 0.00
CA TRP A 195 -20.88 18.26 0.45
C TRP A 195 -21.92 18.58 1.54
N LEU A 196 -23.07 17.90 1.52
CA LEU A 196 -24.13 18.03 2.53
C LEU A 196 -23.81 17.33 3.87
N ARG A 197 -22.75 16.50 3.94
CA ARG A 197 -22.37 15.70 5.11
C ARG A 197 -21.01 16.08 5.69
N THR A 198 -20.62 17.35 5.55
CA THR A 198 -19.30 17.88 5.96
C THR A 198 -19.06 17.84 7.46
N THR A 199 -20.09 17.81 8.30
CA THR A 199 -20.01 17.82 9.78
C THR A 199 -19.99 16.42 10.43
N THR A 200 -19.83 15.34 9.66
CA THR A 200 -19.83 13.98 10.22
C THR A 200 -18.51 13.69 10.97
N THR A 201 -18.61 13.16 12.20
CA THR A 201 -17.44 12.74 12.98
C THR A 201 -16.71 11.57 12.33
N GLN A 202 -15.40 11.44 12.56
CA GLN A 202 -14.59 10.37 11.97
C GLN A 202 -15.11 8.97 12.36
N SER A 203 -15.52 8.77 13.62
CA SER A 203 -16.08 7.50 14.08
C SER A 203 -17.34 7.13 13.31
N ARG A 204 -18.29 8.07 13.16
CA ARG A 204 -19.53 7.83 12.40
C ARG A 204 -19.23 7.52 10.94
N LEU A 205 -18.28 8.24 10.33
CA LEU A 205 -17.85 7.99 8.95
C LEU A 205 -17.29 6.57 8.78
N ASN A 206 -16.43 6.12 9.70
CA ASN A 206 -15.85 4.77 9.67
C ASN A 206 -16.94 3.69 9.77
N TRP A 207 -17.92 3.85 10.65
CA TRP A 207 -19.04 2.90 10.76
C TRP A 207 -19.89 2.88 9.49
N CYS A 208 -20.24 4.03 8.91
CA CYS A 208 -20.98 4.08 7.65
C CYS A 208 -20.19 3.47 6.48
N MET A 209 -18.87 3.69 6.44
CA MET A 209 -17.97 3.07 5.46
C MET A 209 -18.00 1.55 5.57
N LEU A 210 -17.91 1.01 6.80
CA LEU A 210 -17.94 -0.43 7.04
C LEU A 210 -19.23 -1.06 6.52
N LEU A 211 -20.39 -0.46 6.83
CA LEU A 211 -21.69 -0.92 6.36
C LEU A 211 -21.81 -0.85 4.83
N HIS A 212 -21.28 0.21 4.21
CA HIS A 212 -21.33 0.38 2.75
C HIS A 212 -20.43 -0.62 2.01
N VAL A 213 -19.21 -0.87 2.52
CA VAL A 213 -18.27 -1.82 1.92
C VAL A 213 -18.77 -3.26 2.08
N HIS A 214 -19.36 -3.60 3.23
CA HIS A 214 -19.91 -4.92 3.50
C HIS A 214 -21.44 -4.93 3.38
N LYS A 215 -21.96 -4.42 2.25
CA LYS A 215 -23.40 -4.28 2.05
C LYS A 215 -24.15 -5.61 2.18
N GLU A 216 -23.63 -6.69 1.59
CA GLU A 216 -24.26 -8.02 1.68
C GLU A 216 -24.42 -8.52 3.12
N LYS A 217 -23.37 -8.35 3.94
CA LYS A 217 -23.44 -8.70 5.37
C LYS A 217 -24.41 -7.79 6.13
N THR A 218 -24.49 -6.52 5.74
CA THR A 218 -25.41 -5.54 6.35
C THR A 218 -26.86 -5.85 6.01
N ASP A 219 -27.14 -6.20 4.75
CA ASP A 219 -28.47 -6.55 4.26
C ASP A 219 -28.96 -7.87 4.89
N ALA A 220 -28.06 -8.75 5.30
CA ALA A 220 -28.37 -9.98 6.03
C ALA A 220 -28.71 -9.77 7.53
N LEU A 221 -28.52 -8.56 8.08
CA LEU A 221 -28.80 -8.29 9.49
C LEU A 221 -30.31 -8.24 9.76
N GLN A 222 -30.72 -8.90 10.84
CA GLN A 222 -32.11 -8.83 11.33
C GLN A 222 -32.35 -7.49 12.03
N MET A 223 -33.00 -6.55 11.34
CA MET A 223 -33.21 -5.19 11.84
C MET A 223 -33.96 -5.15 13.19
N ILE A 224 -34.88 -6.10 13.42
CA ILE A 224 -35.62 -6.22 14.68
C ILE A 224 -34.68 -6.57 15.83
N SER A 225 -33.73 -7.49 15.64
CA SER A 225 -32.78 -7.85 16.70
C SER A 225 -31.85 -6.68 17.00
N VAL A 226 -31.38 -5.98 15.97
CA VAL A 226 -30.52 -4.79 16.12
C VAL A 226 -31.27 -3.66 16.83
N GLY A 227 -32.55 -3.45 16.49
CA GLY A 227 -33.41 -2.46 17.16
C GLY A 227 -33.60 -2.77 18.64
N ASN A 228 -33.90 -4.02 18.97
CA ASN A 228 -34.05 -4.47 20.35
C ASN A 228 -32.74 -4.37 21.16
N GLU A 229 -31.58 -4.65 20.55
CA GLU A 229 -30.27 -4.43 21.17
C GLU A 229 -29.96 -2.95 21.37
N PHE A 230 -30.34 -2.08 20.43
CA PHE A 230 -30.15 -0.64 20.57
C PHE A 230 -30.97 -0.06 21.73
N ILE A 231 -32.19 -0.57 21.91
CA ILE A 231 -33.08 -0.19 23.00
C ILE A 231 -32.53 -0.67 24.34
N SER A 232 -32.11 -1.93 24.46
CA SER A 232 -31.66 -2.53 25.73
C SER A 232 -30.42 -1.85 26.33
N ARG A 233 -29.67 -1.09 25.53
CA ARG A 233 -28.49 -0.33 25.98
C ARG A 233 -28.80 0.93 26.80
N ASN A 234 -30.07 1.38 26.89
CA ASN A 234 -30.44 2.56 27.68
C ASN A 234 -31.88 2.48 28.18
N ASP A 235 -32.09 2.56 29.50
CA ASP A 235 -33.41 2.47 30.13
C ASP A 235 -34.42 3.52 29.62
N SER A 236 -33.95 4.74 29.29
CA SER A 236 -34.81 5.76 28.68
C SER A 236 -35.34 5.33 27.31
N ARG A 237 -34.55 4.55 26.54
CA ARG A 237 -34.99 4.02 25.24
C ARG A 237 -35.97 2.88 25.42
N VAL A 238 -35.78 2.05 26.45
CA VAL A 238 -36.72 0.96 26.79
C VAL A 238 -38.09 1.55 27.11
N GLN A 239 -38.14 2.61 27.92
CA GLN A 239 -39.40 3.27 28.27
C GLN A 239 -40.08 3.95 27.06
N LEU A 240 -39.29 4.55 26.15
CA LEU A 240 -39.84 5.33 25.04
C LEU A 240 -40.25 4.46 23.84
N PHE A 241 -39.45 3.46 23.49
CA PHE A 241 -39.64 2.63 22.30
C PHE A 241 -40.23 1.24 22.60
N GLY A 242 -40.25 0.83 23.87
CA GLY A 242 -40.76 -0.49 24.25
C GLY A 242 -39.88 -1.62 23.75
N LYS A 243 -40.50 -2.69 23.22
CA LYS A 243 -39.83 -3.81 22.56
C LYS A 243 -40.50 -4.05 21.22
N PHE A 244 -39.69 -4.25 20.18
CA PHE A 244 -40.15 -4.57 18.82
C PHE A 244 -40.26 -6.08 18.61
#